data_AF-A0A431E784-F1
#
_entry.id   AF-A0A431E784-F1
#
_cell.length_a   1.000
_cell.length_b   1.000
_cell.length_c   1.000
_cell.angle_alpha   90.00
_cell.angle_beta   90.00
_cell.angle_gamma   90.00
#
_symmetry.space_group_name_H-M   'P 1'
#
loop_
_entity.id
_entity.type
_entity.pdbx_description
1 polymer ?
#
loop_
_entity_poly.entity_id
_entity_poly.type
_entity_poly.pdbx_seq_one_letter_code
_entity_poly.pdbx_strand_id
1 'polypeptide(L)'
;MDDYLSSLRLNITYPSSCNARTCNRDNITINPDGSIAGCPDNWKNTYSHISDMDIDGIVDRKNKSLCKAINLEKMIPTGCSGCEFLSVCGAGCSRSKYDDTGCPGYYNLMRVMNQDVRREE
;
A
#
# COMPACT_ATOMS: atom_id res chain seq x y z
N MET A 1 -6.92 6.16 27.42
CA MET A 1 -6.96 4.87 26.69
C MET A 1 -7.93 4.98 25.53
N ASP A 2 -9.06 5.66 25.73
CA ASP A 2 -10.09 5.90 24.71
C ASP A 2 -9.60 6.70 23.49
N ASP A 3 -8.75 7.71 23.68
CA ASP A 3 -8.17 8.48 22.56
C ASP A 3 -7.21 7.66 21.69
N TYR A 4 -6.49 6.71 22.29
CA TYR A 4 -5.57 5.84 21.55
C TYR A 4 -6.35 4.85 20.69
N LEU A 5 -7.41 4.24 21.24
CA LEU A 5 -8.24 3.32 20.47
C LEU A 5 -9.02 4.06 19.37
N SER A 6 -9.47 5.28 19.63
CA SER A 6 -10.17 6.12 18.64
C SER A 6 -9.24 6.55 17.50
N SER A 7 -8.00 6.95 17.81
CA SER A 7 -6.99 7.26 16.79
C SER A 7 -6.53 6.01 16.03
N LEU A 8 -6.44 4.84 16.67
CA LEU A 8 -6.15 3.57 16.02
C LEU A 8 -7.27 3.18 15.04
N ARG A 9 -8.54 3.34 15.45
CA ARG A 9 -9.72 3.14 14.59
C ARG A 9 -9.66 4.03 13.35
N LEU A 10 -9.35 5.32 13.52
CA LEU A 10 -9.18 6.27 12.41
C LEU A 10 -8.00 5.89 11.47
N ASN A 11 -6.85 5.53 12.02
CA ASN A 11 -5.67 5.21 11.21
C ASN A 11 -5.76 3.88 10.44
N ILE A 12 -6.55 2.92 10.95
CA ILE A 12 -6.78 1.63 10.26
C ILE A 12 -7.87 1.76 9.19
N THR A 13 -8.85 2.65 9.40
CA THR A 13 -9.94 2.88 8.45
C THR A 13 -9.63 3.94 7.39
N TYR A 14 -8.71 4.86 7.68
CA TYR A 14 -8.23 5.81 6.68
C TYR A 14 -7.18 5.15 5.80
N PRO A 15 -7.38 5.10 4.47
CA PRO A 15 -6.40 4.52 3.57
C PRO A 15 -5.13 5.37 3.60
N SER A 16 -4.12 4.94 4.35
CA SER A 16 -2.75 5.39 4.13
C SER A 16 -2.34 5.06 2.69
N SER A 17 -1.34 5.76 2.15
CA SER A 17 -0.81 5.51 0.80
C SER A 17 -0.49 4.03 0.54
N CYS A 18 -0.16 3.28 1.60
CA CYS A 18 0.11 1.85 1.55
C CYS A 18 -1.15 1.00 1.30
N ASN A 19 -2.28 1.33 1.95
CA ASN A 19 -3.57 0.64 1.72
C ASN A 19 -4.19 1.06 0.37
N ALA A 20 -3.95 2.30 -0.05
CA ALA A 20 -4.36 2.77 -1.38
C ALA A 20 -3.58 2.10 -2.52
N ARG A 21 -2.48 1.38 -2.20
CA ARG A 21 -1.60 0.71 -3.17
C ARG A 21 -1.10 1.68 -4.22
N THR A 22 -0.56 2.80 -3.74
CA THR A 22 -0.06 3.90 -4.57
C THR A 22 1.37 4.27 -4.23
N CYS A 23 2.13 3.41 -3.55
CA CYS A 23 3.50 3.72 -3.15
C CYS A 23 4.38 4.06 -4.35
N ASN A 24 4.31 3.28 -5.44
CA ASN A 24 5.10 3.59 -6.64
C ASN A 24 4.63 4.85 -7.38
N ARG A 25 3.45 5.38 -7.03
CA ARG A 25 2.91 6.62 -7.60
C ARG A 25 3.26 7.84 -6.75
N ASP A 26 3.15 7.70 -5.44
CA ASP A 26 3.15 8.82 -4.50
C ASP A 26 4.49 8.99 -3.79
N ASN A 27 5.34 7.96 -3.78
CA ASN A 27 6.64 7.97 -3.12
C ASN A 27 7.77 7.81 -4.11
N ILE A 28 8.88 8.48 -3.80
CA ILE A 28 10.16 8.33 -4.50
C ILE A 28 11.20 7.98 -3.46
N THR A 29 11.80 6.81 -3.59
CA THR A 29 12.96 6.37 -2.80
C THR A 29 14.19 6.47 -3.69
N ILE A 30 15.18 7.26 -3.28
CA ILE A 30 16.44 7.42 -3.99
C ILE A 30 17.52 6.74 -3.15
N ASN A 31 18.16 5.72 -3.71
CA ASN A 31 19.25 5.00 -3.07
C ASN A 31 20.57 5.80 -3.13
N PRO A 32 21.57 5.47 -2.28
CA PRO A 32 22.86 6.17 -2.29
C PRO A 32 23.61 6.12 -3.62
N ASP A 33 23.38 5.09 -4.44
CA ASP A 33 23.96 4.97 -5.78
C ASP A 33 23.23 5.80 -6.83
N GLY A 34 22.08 6.39 -6.50
CA GLY A 34 21.23 7.16 -7.41
C GLY A 34 20.07 6.36 -8.02
N SER A 35 19.97 5.06 -7.77
CA SER A 35 18.85 4.24 -8.26
C SER A 35 17.53 4.61 -7.56
N ILE A 36 16.41 4.49 -8.27
CA ILE A 36 15.09 4.95 -7.82
C ILE A 36 14.10 3.80 -7.69
N ALA A 37 13.42 3.74 -6.55
CA ALA A 37 12.34 2.80 -6.22
C ALA A 37 11.12 3.53 -5.65
N GLY A 38 9.98 2.83 -5.59
CA GLY A 38 8.70 3.39 -5.14
C GLY A 38 8.36 3.09 -3.68
N CYS A 39 9.25 2.41 -2.95
CA CYS A 39 9.00 2.02 -1.57
C CYS A 39 10.34 1.90 -0.81
N PRO A 40 10.49 2.56 0.35
CA PRO A 40 11.73 2.47 1.13
C PRO A 40 11.97 1.05 1.67
N ASP A 41 10.91 0.33 2.03
CA ASP A 41 11.00 -1.05 2.51
C ASP A 41 11.36 -2.06 1.40
N ASN A 42 11.34 -1.62 0.13
CA ASN A 42 11.71 -2.42 -1.02
C ASN A 42 12.65 -1.66 -1.96
N TRP A 43 13.61 -0.95 -1.37
CA TRP A 43 14.59 -0.11 -2.05
C TRP A 43 15.37 -0.79 -3.17
N LYS A 44 15.48 -2.13 -3.14
CA LYS A 44 16.17 -2.94 -4.17
C LYS A 44 15.38 -3.09 -5.48
N ASN A 45 14.06 -2.91 -5.46
CA ASN A 45 13.23 -3.08 -6.64
C ASN A 45 13.12 -1.77 -7.41
N THR A 46 14.25 -1.36 -7.98
CA THR A 46 14.43 -0.09 -8.68
C THR A 46 13.85 -0.16 -10.09
N TYR A 47 13.24 0.93 -10.55
CA TYR A 47 12.71 1.04 -11.92
C TYR A 47 13.47 2.06 -12.78
N SER A 48 14.40 2.81 -12.20
CA SER A 48 15.18 3.83 -12.91
C SER A 48 16.37 4.32 -12.05
N HIS A 49 17.05 5.36 -12.53
CA HIS A 49 18.17 6.04 -11.89
C HIS A 49 17.96 7.55 -11.99
N ILE A 50 18.48 8.33 -11.03
CA ILE A 50 18.27 9.79 -10.98
C ILE A 50 18.87 10.52 -12.19
N SER A 51 19.90 9.95 -12.82
CA SER A 51 20.47 10.48 -14.07
C SER A 51 19.56 10.28 -15.28
N ASP A 52 18.60 9.36 -15.20
CA ASP A 52 17.81 8.88 -16.35
C ASP A 52 16.37 9.41 -16.31
N MET A 53 16.00 10.17 -15.27
CA MET A 53 14.68 10.80 -15.14
C MET A 53 14.81 12.30 -14.98
N ASP A 54 14.07 13.02 -15.82
CA ASP A 54 13.66 14.39 -15.54
C ASP A 54 12.40 14.40 -14.66
N ILE A 55 12.04 15.57 -14.15
CA ILE A 55 10.85 15.73 -13.31
C ILE A 55 9.58 15.31 -14.06
N ASP A 56 9.55 15.53 -15.37
CA ASP A 56 8.47 15.12 -16.27
C ASP A 56 8.38 13.58 -16.38
N GLY A 57 9.50 12.87 -16.37
CA GLY A 57 9.56 11.40 -16.38
C GLY A 57 8.89 10.76 -15.17
N ILE A 58 8.93 11.46 -14.02
CA ILE A 58 8.33 11.07 -12.75
C ILE A 58 6.87 11.55 -12.67
N VAL A 59 6.62 12.83 -12.96
CA VAL A 59 5.30 13.47 -12.81
C VAL A 59 4.36 13.11 -13.97
N ASP A 60 4.83 13.18 -15.21
CA ASP A 60 4.05 12.85 -16.42
C ASP A 60 4.03 11.36 -16.73
N ARG A 61 4.68 10.53 -15.91
CA ARG A 61 4.67 9.06 -16.01
C ARG A 61 5.19 8.53 -17.35
N LYS A 62 6.11 9.26 -17.99
CA LYS A 62 6.71 8.84 -19.27
C LYS A 62 7.67 7.65 -19.12
N ASN A 63 8.14 7.36 -17.89
CA ASN A 63 8.93 6.18 -17.60
C ASN A 63 8.08 4.89 -17.61
N LYS A 64 8.35 3.99 -18.57
CA LYS A 64 7.61 2.72 -18.73
C LYS A 64 7.79 1.77 -17.55
N SER A 65 8.98 1.73 -16.94
CA SER A 65 9.27 0.87 -15.80
C SER A 65 8.52 1.33 -14.55
N LEU A 66 8.43 2.65 -14.33
CA LEU A 66 7.58 3.25 -13.30
C LEU A 66 6.11 2.90 -13.53
N CYS A 67 5.60 3.10 -14.74
CA CYS A 67 4.22 2.73 -15.09
C CYS A 67 3.94 1.24 -14.84
N LYS A 68 4.88 0.36 -15.20
CA LYS A 68 4.78 -1.07 -14.91
C LYS A 68 4.72 -1.34 -13.41
N ALA A 69 5.57 -0.71 -12.61
CA ALA A 69 5.57 -0.86 -11.16
C ALA A 69 4.25 -0.42 -10.52
N ILE A 70 3.71 0.73 -10.94
CA ILE A 70 2.40 1.25 -10.49
C ILE A 70 1.28 0.27 -10.85
N ASN A 71 1.26 -0.26 -12.07
CA ASN A 71 0.21 -1.17 -12.51
C ASN A 71 0.26 -2.51 -11.77
N LEU A 72 1.46 -3.07 -11.57
CA LEU A 72 1.63 -4.29 -10.78
C LEU A 72 1.18 -4.10 -9.33
N GLU A 73 1.49 -2.94 -8.74
CA GLU A 73 1.06 -2.61 -7.39
C GLU A 73 -0.47 -2.56 -7.27
N LYS A 74 -1.22 -2.10 -8.28
CA LYS A 74 -2.69 -2.01 -8.22
C LYS A 74 -3.42 -3.34 -8.37
N MET A 75 -2.74 -4.43 -8.74
CA MET A 75 -3.40 -5.72 -8.96
C MET A 75 -3.96 -6.29 -7.66
N ILE A 76 -5.27 -6.49 -7.60
CA ILE A 76 -5.95 -7.08 -6.43
C ILE A 76 -5.75 -8.60 -6.42
N PRO A 77 -5.20 -9.18 -5.34
CA PRO A 77 -5.03 -10.62 -5.20
C PRO A 77 -6.32 -11.43 -5.26
N THR A 78 -6.21 -12.66 -5.75
CA THR A 78 -7.28 -13.67 -5.68
C THR A 78 -7.70 -13.87 -4.21
N GLY A 79 -9.00 -13.73 -3.93
CA GLY A 79 -9.56 -13.82 -2.58
C GLY A 79 -9.98 -12.47 -1.97
N CYS A 80 -9.39 -11.36 -2.43
CA CYS A 80 -9.75 -10.03 -1.92
C CYS A 80 -11.05 -9.49 -2.54
N SER A 81 -11.39 -9.86 -3.78
CA SER A 81 -12.57 -9.33 -4.51
C SER A 81 -13.92 -9.59 -3.82
N GLY A 82 -14.01 -10.62 -2.96
CA GLY A 82 -15.20 -10.92 -2.17
C GLY A 82 -15.08 -10.56 -0.69
N CYS A 83 -13.97 -9.95 -0.27
CA CYS A 83 -13.74 -9.61 1.12
C CYS A 83 -14.55 -8.37 1.52
N GLU A 84 -15.28 -8.45 2.64
CA GLU A 84 -16.08 -7.35 3.18
C GLU A 84 -15.24 -6.10 3.55
N PHE A 85 -13.94 -6.27 3.77
CA PHE A 85 -13.03 -5.19 4.14
C PHE A 85 -12.21 -4.62 2.97
N LEU A 86 -12.43 -5.08 1.73
CA LEU A 86 -11.63 -4.66 0.57
C LEU A 86 -11.61 -3.14 0.38
N SER A 87 -12.74 -2.46 0.58
CA SER A 87 -12.85 -1.00 0.44
C SER A 87 -12.03 -0.23 1.47
N VAL A 88 -11.71 -0.86 2.61
CA VAL A 88 -10.95 -0.25 3.70
C VAL A 88 -9.47 -0.60 3.59
N CYS A 89 -9.15 -1.88 3.40
CA CYS A 89 -7.77 -2.35 3.38
C CYS A 89 -7.10 -2.22 2.02
N GLY A 90 -7.87 -2.07 0.93
CA GLY A 90 -7.37 -2.01 -0.44
C GLY A 90 -6.63 -3.28 -0.89
N ALA A 91 -6.85 -4.41 -0.23
CA ALA A 91 -6.06 -5.64 -0.33
C ALA A 91 -4.62 -5.52 0.20
N GLY A 92 -4.40 -4.67 1.20
CA GLY A 92 -3.14 -4.54 1.93
C GLY A 92 -1.95 -4.08 1.08
N CYS A 93 -0.76 -4.17 1.64
CA CYS A 93 0.47 -3.85 0.91
C CYS A 93 0.71 -4.89 -0.19
N SER A 94 0.91 -4.42 -1.44
CA SER A 94 1.23 -5.28 -2.59
C SER A 94 2.51 -6.11 -2.45
N ARG A 95 3.34 -5.78 -1.44
CA ARG A 95 4.63 -6.42 -1.17
C ARG A 95 4.64 -7.25 0.11
N SER A 96 3.62 -7.15 0.94
CA SER A 96 3.50 -8.02 2.11
C SER A 96 3.41 -9.46 1.63
N LYS A 97 4.24 -10.34 2.22
CA LYS A 97 4.03 -11.77 2.09
C LYS A 97 2.73 -12.08 2.82
N TYR A 98 1.91 -12.92 2.21
CA TYR A 98 0.77 -13.50 2.90
C TYR A 98 1.30 -14.26 4.13
N ASP A 99 0.66 -14.04 5.28
CA ASP A 99 0.85 -14.92 6.42
C ASP A 99 0.16 -16.26 6.17
N ASP A 100 0.11 -17.11 7.20
CA ASP A 100 -0.54 -18.44 7.13
C ASP A 100 -2.04 -18.35 6.77
N THR A 101 -2.64 -17.16 6.81
CA THR A 101 -4.05 -16.92 6.44
C THR A 101 -4.24 -16.58 4.96
N GLY A 102 -3.16 -16.31 4.21
CA GLY A 102 -3.32 -15.87 2.82
C GLY A 102 -3.78 -14.40 2.70
N CYS A 103 -3.79 -13.63 3.80
CA CYS A 103 -4.23 -12.23 3.79
C CYS A 103 -3.03 -11.27 3.93
N PRO A 104 -2.84 -10.31 3.01
CA PRO A 104 -1.77 -9.31 3.12
C PRO A 104 -2.20 -8.08 3.95
N GLY A 105 -3.47 -8.04 4.36
CA GLY A 105 -4.06 -7.00 5.18
C GLY A 105 -4.36 -7.48 6.59
N TYR A 106 -5.13 -6.69 7.34
CA TYR A 106 -5.38 -6.92 8.76
C TYR A 106 -6.73 -7.59 9.03
N TYR A 107 -7.11 -8.62 8.26
CA TYR A 107 -8.47 -9.19 8.28
C TYR A 107 -8.98 -9.51 9.69
N ASN A 108 -8.20 -10.26 10.48
CA ASN A 108 -8.60 -10.64 11.84
C ASN A 108 -8.77 -9.42 12.76
N LEU A 109 -7.89 -8.43 12.65
CA LEU A 109 -8.00 -7.19 13.42
C LEU A 109 -9.23 -6.39 13.00
N MET A 110 -9.45 -6.21 11.69
CA MET A 110 -10.62 -5.51 11.16
C MET A 110 -11.93 -6.21 11.56
N ARG A 111 -11.95 -7.54 11.56
CA ARG A 111 -13.11 -8.33 12.02
C ARG A 111 -13.42 -8.09 13.50
N VAL A 112 -12.40 -8.09 14.37
CA VAL A 112 -12.58 -7.81 15.81
C VAL A 112 -13.09 -6.38 16.01
N MET A 113 -12.45 -5.40 15.36
CA MET A 113 -12.86 -4.00 15.47
C MET A 113 -14.28 -3.74 14.96
N ASN A 114 -14.70 -4.41 13.88
CA ASN A 114 -16.07 -4.30 13.36
C ASN A 114 -17.13 -4.93 14.29
N GLN A 115 -16.78 -6.00 15.01
CA GLN A 115 -17.67 -6.60 16.01
C GLN A 115 -17.87 -5.70 17.23
N ASP A 116 -16.83 -4.96 17.64
CA ASP A 116 -16.93 -4.03 18.75
C ASP A 116 -17.80 -2.82 18.40
N VAL A 117 -17.74 -2.30 17.16
CA VAL A 117 -18.63 -1.22 16.70
C VAL A 117 -20.11 -1.61 16.79
N ARG A 118 -20.47 -2.83 16.34
CA ARG A 118 -21.86 -3.32 16.40
C ARG A 118 -22.37 -3.62 17.81
N ARG A 119 -21.51 -3.61 18.83
CA ARG A 119 -21.89 -3.78 20.25
C ARG A 119 -22.09 -2.44 20.97
N GLU A 120 -21.58 -1.36 20.39
CA GLU A 120 -21.74 0.01 20.87
C GLU A 120 -23.00 0.70 20.27
N GLU A 121 -23.62 0.10 19.24
CA GLU A 121 -24.92 0.47 18.64
C GLU A 121 -26.11 -0.28 19.28
#